data_AF-A0A8C0UFQ1-F1
#
_entry.id   AF-A0A8C0UFQ1-F1
#
_cell.length_a   1.000
_cell.length_b   1.000
_cell.length_c   1.000
_cell.angle_alpha   90.00
_cell.angle_beta   90.00
_cell.angle_gamma   90.00
#
_symmetry.space_group_name_H-M   'P 1'
#
loop_
_entity.id
_entity.type
_entity.pdbx_description
1 polymer ?
#
loop_
_entity_poly.entity_id
_entity_poly.type
_entity_poly.pdbx_seq_one_letter_code
_entity_poly.pdbx_strand_id
1 'polypeptide(L)'
;MAEEAAVSEAAFRLQKITITEDFEDDEQQEEVSTDDEFSLQEDDEDLSKALQTIQEQTEDAQISALQSVLTPEKSISEIPQAMDDFFCNFLVRLGMSRTLDCFQTEWYELIEKGVLTVGDAGLVPNVYTRNQQLETENQSLKKDLENYKHSVIKTEEALLKMQKERDFHRMHHKRVVQEKNKLICEMKRLKAHYASYEPVLKQLSEKYQNSLTQRMLTSLERDKALGQVTGLQAALENLESGYTKQIPETKVGHDCTRKKEFEGPTQKALREARQQKFLVVASSSCDPDEDAEKKMGRRDLKHFKLFQLGLKGTTSVRLRAKNW
;
A
#
# COMPACT_ATOMS: atom_id res chain seq x y z
N MET A 1 -5.18 62.31 -37.01
CA MET A 1 -4.07 62.10 -36.06
C MET A 1 -4.64 61.96 -34.67
N ALA A 2 -4.59 60.74 -34.12
CA ALA A 2 -4.55 60.39 -32.69
C ALA A 2 -5.00 58.92 -32.61
N GLU A 3 -4.03 58.04 -32.79
CA GLU A 3 -4.15 56.60 -32.65
C GLU A 3 -3.74 56.30 -31.20
N GLU A 4 -4.71 56.10 -30.31
CA GLU A 4 -4.47 55.74 -28.92
C GLU A 4 -4.46 54.22 -28.83
N ALA A 5 -3.26 53.66 -28.91
CA ALA A 5 -3.01 52.23 -28.78
C ALA A 5 -3.37 51.78 -27.35
N ALA A 6 -4.49 51.08 -27.23
CA ALA A 6 -4.88 50.35 -26.03
C ALA A 6 -3.83 49.26 -25.75
N VAL A 7 -2.86 49.59 -24.90
CA VAL A 7 -1.93 48.63 -24.30
C VAL A 7 -2.76 47.76 -23.35
N SER A 8 -3.11 46.58 -23.81
CA SER A 8 -3.71 45.53 -22.97
C SER A 8 -2.71 45.13 -21.89
N GLU A 9 -2.86 45.75 -20.72
CA GLU A 9 -2.27 45.35 -19.47
C GLU A 9 -2.64 43.88 -19.20
N ALA A 10 -1.69 42.97 -19.41
CA ALA A 10 -1.84 41.56 -19.11
C ALA A 10 -1.91 41.39 -17.59
N ALA A 11 -3.10 41.58 -17.03
CA ALA A 11 -3.40 41.34 -15.64
C ALA A 11 -3.21 39.86 -15.31
N PHE A 12 -2.04 39.53 -14.74
CA PHE A 12 -1.79 38.21 -14.16
C PHE A 12 -2.72 38.03 -12.96
N ARG A 13 -3.80 37.26 -13.15
CA ARG A 13 -4.66 36.83 -12.04
C ARG A 13 -3.98 35.64 -11.37
N LEU A 14 -3.43 35.85 -10.18
CA LEU A 14 -3.23 34.77 -9.22
C LEU A 14 -4.62 34.19 -8.90
N GLN A 15 -4.96 33.08 -9.54
CA GLN A 15 -6.16 32.34 -9.21
C GLN A 15 -5.94 31.77 -7.82
N LYS A 16 -6.56 32.40 -6.81
CA LYS A 16 -6.66 31.86 -5.47
C LYS A 16 -7.49 30.58 -5.58
N ILE A 17 -6.81 29.45 -5.76
CA ILE A 17 -7.42 28.12 -5.66
C ILE A 17 -7.87 28.00 -4.22
N THR A 18 -9.13 28.37 -4.00
CA THR A 18 -9.82 28.04 -2.76
C THR A 18 -10.06 26.55 -2.91
N ILE A 19 -9.19 25.75 -2.27
CA ILE A 19 -9.52 24.37 -1.97
C ILE A 19 -10.81 24.50 -1.18
N THR A 20 -11.96 24.29 -1.81
CA THR A 20 -13.17 23.97 -1.10
C THR A 20 -12.84 22.67 -0.39
N GLU A 21 -12.35 22.82 0.84
CA GLU A 21 -12.46 21.86 1.91
C GLU A 21 -13.95 21.57 2.02
N ASP A 22 -14.42 20.66 1.17
CA ASP A 22 -15.71 20.05 1.36
C ASP A 22 -15.53 19.20 2.62
N PHE A 23 -15.87 19.85 3.73
CA PHE A 23 -16.06 19.29 5.04
C PHE A 23 -16.74 17.94 4.90
N GLU A 24 -16.02 16.88 5.25
CA GLU A 24 -16.41 16.00 6.33
C GLU A 24 -15.12 15.45 6.96
N ASP A 25 -14.71 16.22 7.96
CA ASP A 25 -13.86 15.85 9.08
C ASP A 25 -14.52 14.70 9.86
N ASP A 26 -14.47 13.50 9.28
CA ASP A 26 -14.84 12.24 9.94
C ASP A 26 -13.66 11.25 9.88
N GLU A 27 -12.45 11.77 9.66
CA GLU A 27 -11.20 11.05 9.88
C GLU A 27 -10.64 11.49 11.24
N GLN A 28 -11.47 11.39 12.29
CA GLN A 28 -10.93 11.04 13.59
C GLN A 28 -10.15 9.74 13.34
N GLN A 29 -8.82 9.83 13.37
CA GLN A 29 -7.98 8.66 13.57
C GLN A 29 -8.63 7.93 14.73
N GLU A 30 -9.23 6.76 14.47
CA GLU A 30 -9.79 5.90 15.50
C GLU A 30 -8.59 5.57 16.39
N GLU A 31 -8.46 6.33 17.48
CA GLU A 31 -7.48 6.14 18.54
C GLU A 31 -7.68 4.70 18.98
N VAL A 32 -6.80 3.84 18.47
CA VAL A 32 -6.71 2.45 18.89
C VAL A 32 -6.52 2.52 20.39
N SER A 33 -7.53 2.04 21.13
CA SER A 33 -7.50 1.93 22.58
C SER A 33 -6.08 1.60 23.04
N THR A 34 -5.45 2.52 23.78
CA THR A 34 -4.05 2.46 24.26
C THR A 34 -3.81 1.36 25.30
N ASP A 35 -4.62 0.31 25.28
CA ASP A 35 -4.58 -0.82 26.22
C ASP A 35 -3.67 -1.96 25.73
N ASP A 36 -2.99 -1.78 24.60
CA ASP A 36 -1.84 -2.62 24.23
C ASP A 36 -0.53 -1.86 24.54
N GLU A 37 0.14 -2.34 25.58
CA GLU A 37 1.46 -1.96 26.10
C GLU A 37 2.57 -2.24 25.08
N PHE A 38 2.51 -1.62 23.90
CA PHE A 38 3.57 -1.60 22.91
C PHE A 38 3.84 -0.14 22.51
N SER A 39 4.53 0.57 23.39
CA SER A 39 5.16 1.84 23.04
C SER A 39 6.34 1.53 22.13
N LEU A 40 6.09 1.49 20.81
CA LEU A 40 7.16 1.63 19.83
C LEU A 40 7.56 3.09 19.87
N GLN A 41 8.74 3.35 20.43
CA GLN A 41 9.42 4.63 20.37
C GLN A 41 9.70 4.92 18.88
N GLU A 42 8.79 5.65 18.24
CA GLU A 42 8.99 6.15 16.89
C GLU A 42 10.11 7.19 16.96
N ASP A 43 11.19 6.95 16.22
CA ASP A 43 12.38 7.78 16.20
C ASP A 43 12.04 9.21 15.73
N ASP A 44 12.10 10.17 16.65
CA ASP A 44 11.97 11.63 16.42
C ASP A 44 13.03 12.22 15.44
N GLU A 45 13.89 11.38 14.86
CA GLU A 45 14.94 11.80 13.93
C GLU A 45 14.39 12.41 12.63
N ASP A 46 13.23 11.96 12.15
CA ASP A 46 12.70 12.38 10.85
C ASP A 46 12.10 13.80 10.91
N LEU A 47 11.38 14.11 11.99
CA LEU A 47 10.82 15.45 12.23
C LEU A 47 11.93 16.48 12.46
N SER A 48 12.98 16.13 13.22
CA SER A 48 14.11 17.03 13.45
C SER A 48 14.89 17.34 12.17
N LYS A 49 15.07 16.35 11.27
CA LYS A 49 15.71 16.55 9.96
C LYS A 49 14.86 17.42 9.04
N ALA A 50 13.54 17.24 9.05
CA ALA A 50 12.63 18.10 8.29
C ALA A 50 12.71 19.57 8.75
N LEU A 51 12.73 19.83 10.07
CA LEU A 51 12.86 21.19 10.60
C LEU A 51 14.22 21.81 10.26
N GLN A 52 15.31 21.03 10.34
CA GLN A 52 16.65 21.50 9.99
C GLN A 52 16.74 21.90 8.50
N THR A 53 16.17 21.11 7.59
CA THR A 53 16.18 21.42 6.15
C THR A 53 15.34 22.66 5.81
N ILE A 54 14.22 22.90 6.51
CA ILE A 54 13.42 24.13 6.35
C ILE A 54 14.22 25.35 6.80
N GLN A 55 14.94 25.24 7.91
CA GLN A 55 15.76 26.32 8.43
C GLN A 55 16.94 26.64 7.49
N GLU A 56 17.65 25.62 7.00
CA GLU A 56 18.75 25.77 6.04
C GLU A 56 18.27 26.44 4.73
N GLN A 57 17.11 26.04 4.20
CA GLN A 57 16.51 26.70 3.03
C GLN A 57 16.14 28.16 3.28
N THR A 58 15.72 28.49 4.50
CA THR A 58 15.36 29.86 4.88
C THR A 58 16.61 30.73 5.00
N GLU A 59 17.71 30.18 5.53
CA GLU A 59 19.01 30.83 5.62
C GLU A 59 19.61 31.05 4.22
N ASP A 60 19.54 30.07 3.32
CA ASP A 60 19.99 30.18 1.92
C ASP A 60 19.20 31.23 1.13
N ALA A 61 17.88 31.31 1.34
CA ALA A 61 17.04 32.33 0.73
C ALA A 61 17.41 33.74 1.24
N GLN A 62 17.74 33.89 2.52
CA GLN A 62 18.21 35.15 3.09
C GLN A 62 19.59 35.54 2.57
N ILE A 63 20.53 34.60 2.45
CA ILE A 63 21.87 34.85 1.88
C ILE A 63 21.75 35.27 0.40
N SER A 64 20.88 34.61 -0.36
CA SER A 64 20.62 34.96 -1.77
C SER A 64 20.00 36.35 -1.91
N ALA A 65 19.07 36.72 -1.02
CA ALA A 65 18.47 38.05 -1.00
C ALA A 65 19.49 39.13 -0.60
N LEU A 66 20.38 38.86 0.36
CA LEU A 66 21.46 39.78 0.74
C LEU A 66 22.48 39.94 -0.38
N GLN A 67 22.79 38.88 -1.12
CA GLN A 67 23.67 38.96 -2.30
C GLN A 67 23.05 39.77 -3.45
N SER A 68 21.72 39.72 -3.63
CA SER A 68 21.05 40.53 -4.66
C SER A 68 20.98 42.01 -4.31
N VAL A 69 21.01 42.37 -3.03
CA VAL A 69 21.06 43.78 -2.57
C VAL A 69 22.48 44.37 -2.66
N LEU A 70 23.51 43.52 -2.59
CA LEU A 70 24.91 43.94 -2.65
C LEU A 70 25.47 44.03 -4.07
N THR A 71 24.73 43.62 -5.11
CA THR A 71 25.05 44.01 -6.48
C THR A 71 24.55 45.43 -6.68
N PRO A 72 25.42 46.45 -6.79
CA PRO A 72 24.97 47.74 -7.25
C PRO A 72 24.42 47.48 -8.66
N GLU A 73 23.19 47.91 -8.94
CA GLU A 73 22.76 48.14 -10.31
C GLU A 73 23.85 48.99 -10.94
N LYS A 74 24.72 48.32 -11.70
CA LYS A 74 25.81 48.95 -12.41
C LYS A 74 25.10 49.77 -13.45
N SER A 75 24.86 51.05 -13.14
CA SER A 75 24.48 52.06 -14.10
C SER A 75 25.50 51.95 -15.23
N ILE A 76 25.09 51.32 -16.32
CA ILE A 76 25.90 51.07 -17.50
C ILE A 76 26.17 52.46 -18.05
N SER A 77 27.35 53.02 -17.73
CA SER A 77 27.87 54.15 -18.48
C SER A 77 28.17 53.61 -19.88
N GLU A 78 27.19 53.71 -20.76
CA GLU A 78 27.32 53.39 -22.18
C GLU A 78 28.42 54.27 -22.77
N ILE A 79 29.58 53.66 -22.99
CA ILE A 79 30.59 54.23 -23.87
C ILE A 79 29.96 54.20 -25.26
N PRO A 80 29.75 55.34 -25.93
CA PRO A 80 29.08 55.37 -27.22
C PRO A 80 29.87 54.54 -28.23
N GLN A 81 29.19 53.61 -28.90
CA GLN A 81 29.80 52.74 -29.89
C GLN A 81 30.24 53.58 -31.10
N ALA A 82 31.42 53.31 -31.65
CA ALA A 82 31.89 53.97 -32.86
C ALA A 82 31.04 53.52 -34.07
N MET A 83 30.80 54.43 -35.02
CA MET A 83 29.90 54.17 -36.16
C MET A 83 30.38 53.03 -37.07
N ASP A 84 31.68 52.86 -37.24
CA ASP A 84 32.31 51.78 -38.00
C ASP A 84 32.10 50.40 -37.35
N ASP A 85 32.27 50.28 -36.04
CA ASP A 85 31.94 49.07 -35.27
C ASP A 85 30.46 48.72 -35.39
N PHE A 86 29.58 49.74 -35.40
CA PHE A 86 28.16 49.55 -35.57
C PHE A 86 27.80 48.97 -36.95
N PHE A 87 28.34 49.53 -38.04
CA PHE A 87 28.11 49.01 -39.38
C PHE A 87 28.63 47.58 -39.54
N CYS A 88 29.81 47.29 -38.99
CA CYS A 88 30.34 45.93 -38.99
C CYS A 88 29.41 44.95 -38.27
N ASN A 89 28.99 45.28 -37.04
CA ASN A 89 28.06 44.46 -36.27
C ASN A 89 26.69 44.31 -36.95
N PHE A 90 26.20 45.37 -37.60
CA PHE A 90 24.95 45.36 -38.36
C PHE A 90 25.01 44.41 -39.56
N LEU A 91 26.07 44.51 -40.37
CA LEU A 91 26.26 43.66 -41.55
C LEU A 91 26.50 42.20 -41.16
N VAL A 92 27.22 41.95 -40.06
CA VAL A 92 27.38 40.59 -39.49
C VAL A 92 26.03 40.03 -39.04
N ARG A 93 25.23 40.80 -38.29
CA ARG A 93 23.92 40.36 -37.78
C ARG A 93 22.93 40.05 -38.90
N LEU A 94 22.98 40.78 -40.01
CA LEU A 94 22.15 40.51 -41.20
C LEU A 94 22.75 39.45 -42.13
N GLY A 95 23.93 38.92 -41.84
CA GLY A 95 24.59 37.90 -42.67
C GLY A 95 25.12 38.42 -44.00
N MET A 96 25.35 39.72 -44.14
CA MET A 96 25.79 40.38 -45.38
C MET A 96 27.32 40.36 -45.53
N SER A 97 27.92 39.17 -45.53
CA SER A 97 29.38 38.99 -45.50
C SER A 97 30.13 39.62 -46.67
N ARG A 98 29.58 39.54 -47.90
CA ARG A 98 30.21 40.17 -49.07
C ARG A 98 30.24 41.69 -48.97
N THR A 99 29.16 42.29 -48.45
CA THR A 99 29.06 43.74 -48.24
C THR A 99 29.98 44.19 -47.12
N LEU A 100 30.14 43.37 -46.08
CA LEU A 100 31.09 43.60 -44.99
C LEU A 100 32.53 43.64 -45.51
N ASP A 101 32.94 42.65 -46.32
CA ASP A 101 34.30 42.60 -46.89
C ASP A 101 34.59 43.82 -47.77
N CYS A 102 33.65 44.20 -48.65
CA CYS A 102 33.78 45.40 -49.47
C CYS A 102 33.90 46.66 -48.61
N PHE A 103 32.99 46.81 -47.63
CA PHE A 103 32.99 47.95 -46.71
C PHE A 103 34.30 48.06 -45.93
N GLN A 104 34.78 46.97 -45.34
CA GLN A 104 36.04 46.97 -44.58
C GLN A 104 37.23 47.32 -45.48
N THR A 105 37.28 46.75 -46.69
CA THR A 105 38.38 47.02 -47.64
C THR A 105 38.41 48.50 -48.02
N GLU A 106 37.27 49.07 -48.42
CA GLU A 106 37.17 50.49 -48.79
C GLU A 106 37.47 51.40 -47.59
N TRP A 107 36.96 51.05 -46.41
CA TRP A 107 37.14 51.83 -45.18
C TRP A 107 38.61 51.91 -44.75
N TYR A 108 39.33 50.79 -44.75
CA TYR A 108 40.77 50.79 -44.43
C TYR A 108 41.61 51.46 -45.52
N GLU A 109 41.24 51.33 -46.80
CA GLU A 109 41.92 52.03 -47.91
C GLU A 109 41.78 53.55 -47.79
N LEU A 110 40.61 54.05 -47.37
CA LEU A 110 40.36 55.47 -47.12
C LEU A 110 41.15 56.02 -45.92
N ILE A 111 41.34 55.19 -44.88
CA ILE A 111 42.18 55.51 -43.72
C ILE A 111 43.66 55.57 -44.12
N GLU A 112 44.15 54.60 -44.89
CA GLU A 112 45.55 54.56 -45.34
C GLU A 112 45.91 55.74 -46.25
N LYS A 113 44.97 56.17 -47.10
CA LYS A 113 45.10 57.37 -47.95
C LYS A 113 44.99 58.69 -47.18
N GLY A 114 44.67 58.65 -45.88
CA GLY A 114 44.53 59.83 -45.02
C GLY A 114 43.32 60.70 -45.34
N VAL A 115 42.36 60.18 -46.12
CA VAL A 115 41.11 60.90 -46.48
C VAL A 115 40.11 60.86 -45.32
N LEU A 116 40.17 59.79 -44.52
CA LEU A 116 39.38 59.59 -43.30
C LEU A 116 40.33 59.44 -42.10
N THR A 117 40.11 60.22 -41.05
CA THR A 117 40.76 59.98 -39.75
C THR A 117 39.88 59.07 -38.89
N VAL A 118 40.50 58.31 -37.96
CA VAL A 118 39.80 57.33 -37.09
C VAL A 118 38.68 57.98 -36.25
N GLY A 119 38.68 59.30 -36.07
CA GLY A 119 37.64 60.03 -35.33
C GLY A 119 36.49 60.61 -36.17
N ASP A 120 36.60 60.61 -37.50
CA ASP A 120 35.62 61.29 -38.38
C ASP A 120 34.29 60.54 -38.52
N ALA A 121 34.27 59.24 -38.18
CA ALA A 121 33.09 58.39 -38.30
C ALA A 121 31.94 58.81 -37.36
N GLY A 122 32.25 59.51 -36.26
CA GLY A 122 31.27 59.89 -35.25
C GLY A 122 30.80 58.70 -34.38
N LEU A 123 29.87 58.99 -33.46
CA LEU A 123 29.32 58.03 -32.50
C LEU A 123 27.90 57.63 -32.90
N VAL A 124 27.53 56.39 -32.60
CA VAL A 124 26.18 55.88 -32.85
C VAL A 124 25.15 56.69 -32.05
N PRO A 125 24.04 57.12 -32.69
CA PRO A 125 22.96 57.79 -31.98
C PRO A 125 22.40 56.92 -30.85
N ASN A 126 22.34 57.48 -29.64
CA ASN A 126 21.89 56.79 -28.42
C ASN A 126 20.54 56.05 -28.58
N VAL A 127 19.60 56.62 -29.36
CA VAL A 127 18.28 56.00 -29.63
C VAL A 127 18.41 54.59 -30.25
N TYR A 128 19.42 54.37 -31.10
CA TYR A 128 19.65 53.06 -31.72
C TYR A 128 20.14 52.03 -30.70
N THR A 129 21.16 52.40 -29.92
CA THR A 129 21.72 51.56 -28.85
C THR A 129 20.64 51.18 -27.84
N ARG A 130 19.80 52.14 -27.45
CA ARG A 130 18.68 51.90 -26.55
C ARG A 130 17.62 50.98 -27.14
N ASN A 131 17.27 51.13 -28.42
CA ASN A 131 16.34 50.20 -29.08
C ASN A 131 16.90 48.78 -29.15
N GLN A 132 18.19 48.63 -29.44
CA GLN A 132 18.83 47.31 -29.44
C GLN A 132 18.80 46.65 -28.06
N GLN A 133 19.06 47.41 -26.99
CA GLN A 133 18.94 46.92 -25.62
C GLN A 133 17.51 46.50 -25.28
N LEU A 134 16.53 47.37 -25.59
CA LEU A 134 15.12 47.06 -25.37
C LEU A 134 14.68 45.81 -26.14
N GLU A 135 15.21 45.59 -27.34
CA GLU A 135 14.93 44.38 -28.12
C GLU A 135 15.53 43.13 -27.48
N THR A 136 16.77 43.21 -26.98
CA THR A 136 17.40 42.10 -26.24
C THR A 136 16.65 41.79 -24.94
N GLU A 137 16.21 42.81 -24.21
CA GLU A 137 15.40 42.66 -22.99
C GLU A 137 14.03 42.07 -23.30
N ASN A 138 13.37 42.51 -24.38
CA ASN A 138 12.12 41.90 -24.81
C ASN A 138 12.29 40.43 -25.19
N GLN A 139 13.41 40.06 -25.82
CA GLN A 139 13.71 38.68 -26.16
C GLN A 139 13.96 37.83 -24.91
N SER A 140 14.71 38.35 -23.92
CA SER A 140 14.93 37.64 -22.66
C SER A 140 13.62 37.48 -21.88
N LEU A 141 12.81 38.53 -21.76
CA LEU A 141 11.51 38.49 -21.07
C LEU A 141 10.54 37.51 -21.74
N LYS A 142 10.50 37.45 -23.07
CA LYS A 142 9.69 36.47 -23.81
C LYS A 142 10.14 35.04 -23.53
N LYS A 143 11.46 34.80 -23.48
CA LYS A 143 12.03 33.50 -23.15
C LYS A 143 11.68 33.09 -21.71
N ASP A 144 11.81 34.01 -20.76
CA ASP A 144 11.50 33.75 -19.36
C ASP A 144 10.01 33.47 -19.16
N LEU A 145 9.13 34.23 -19.81
CA LEU A 145 7.69 33.99 -19.82
C LEU A 145 7.36 32.58 -20.32
N GLU A 146 8.01 32.14 -21.41
CA GLU A 146 7.82 30.80 -21.94
C GLU A 146 8.35 29.72 -20.98
N ASN A 147 9.50 29.95 -20.34
CA ASN A 147 10.03 29.06 -19.30
C ASN A 147 9.08 28.94 -18.11
N TYR A 148 8.51 30.05 -17.65
CA TYR A 148 7.52 30.05 -16.56
C TYR A 148 6.27 29.29 -16.94
N LYS A 149 5.74 29.47 -18.15
CA LYS A 149 4.60 28.67 -18.65
C LYS A 149 4.89 27.17 -18.61
N HIS A 150 6.06 26.76 -19.11
CA HIS A 150 6.46 25.35 -19.09
C HIS A 150 6.59 24.83 -17.64
N SER A 151 7.16 25.63 -16.74
CA SER A 151 7.26 25.30 -15.32
C SER A 151 5.88 25.12 -14.67
N VAL A 152 4.96 26.06 -14.91
CA VAL A 152 3.58 26.00 -14.40
C VAL A 152 2.89 24.73 -14.88
N ILE A 153 2.89 24.46 -16.19
CA ILE A 153 2.27 23.24 -16.75
C ILE A 153 2.87 21.98 -16.11
N LYS A 154 4.21 21.92 -15.96
CA LYS A 154 4.87 20.79 -15.32
C LYS A 154 4.46 20.62 -13.86
N THR A 155 4.31 21.72 -13.11
CA THR A 155 3.85 21.67 -11.72
C THR A 155 2.38 21.27 -11.60
N GLU A 156 1.52 21.73 -12.50
CA GLU A 156 0.11 21.34 -12.57
C GLU A 156 -0.03 19.84 -12.86
N GLU A 157 0.73 19.31 -13.81
CA GLU A 157 0.76 17.87 -14.10
C GLU A 157 1.23 17.04 -12.90
N ALA A 158 2.25 17.50 -12.17
CA ALA A 158 2.74 16.83 -10.97
C ALA A 158 1.71 16.86 -9.85
N LEU A 159 1.04 18.00 -9.63
CA LEU A 159 -0.02 18.16 -8.65
C LEU A 159 -1.20 17.22 -8.94
N LEU A 160 -1.62 17.15 -10.21
CA LEU A 160 -2.70 16.23 -10.61
C LEU A 160 -2.32 14.75 -10.39
N LYS A 161 -1.06 14.37 -10.56
CA LYS A 161 -0.59 13.01 -10.24
C LYS A 161 -0.64 12.75 -8.74
N MET A 162 -0.15 13.66 -7.92
CA MET A 162 -0.20 13.54 -6.46
C MET A 162 -1.64 13.47 -5.93
N GLN A 163 -2.55 14.27 -6.49
CA GLN A 163 -3.96 14.26 -6.12
C GLN A 163 -4.60 12.90 -6.42
N LYS A 164 -4.33 12.32 -7.59
CA LYS A 164 -4.83 10.98 -7.96
C LYS A 164 -4.30 9.90 -7.03
N GLU A 165 -3.03 9.96 -6.65
CA GLU A 165 -2.42 8.99 -5.72
C GLU A 165 -3.03 9.12 -4.32
N ARG A 166 -3.16 10.35 -3.81
CA ARG A 166 -3.86 10.62 -2.54
C ARG A 166 -5.28 10.06 -2.56
N ASP A 167 -6.04 10.31 -3.62
CA ASP A 167 -7.43 9.85 -3.74
C ASP A 167 -7.50 8.31 -3.87
N PHE A 168 -6.52 7.69 -4.54
CA PHE A 168 -6.36 6.24 -4.59
C PHE A 168 -6.13 5.64 -3.20
N HIS A 169 -5.19 6.19 -2.43
CA HIS A 169 -4.93 5.75 -1.05
C HIS A 169 -6.14 5.95 -0.15
N ARG A 170 -6.80 7.10 -0.23
CA ARG A 170 -8.00 7.38 0.57
C ARG A 170 -9.13 6.39 0.26
N MET A 171 -9.40 6.12 -1.02
CA MET A 171 -10.40 5.12 -1.41
C MET A 171 -10.01 3.70 -0.99
N HIS A 172 -8.72 3.36 -1.10
CA HIS A 172 -8.22 2.04 -0.69
C HIS A 172 -8.34 1.85 0.82
N HIS A 173 -7.94 2.85 1.62
CA HIS A 173 -8.07 2.83 3.07
C HIS A 173 -9.55 2.63 3.48
N LYS A 174 -10.47 3.41 2.90
CA LYS A 174 -11.92 3.25 3.15
C LYS A 174 -12.41 1.84 2.86
N ARG A 175 -11.98 1.22 1.76
CA ARG A 175 -12.31 -0.17 1.42
C ARG A 175 -11.76 -1.15 2.47
N VAL A 176 -10.49 -1.02 2.82
CA VAL A 176 -9.84 -1.90 3.81
C VAL A 176 -10.53 -1.80 5.16
N VAL A 177 -10.92 -0.60 5.59
CA VAL A 177 -11.67 -0.40 6.84
C VAL A 177 -13.04 -1.08 6.78
N GLN A 178 -13.75 -0.98 5.65
CA GLN A 178 -15.03 -1.69 5.47
C GLN A 178 -14.85 -3.22 5.57
N GLU A 179 -13.81 -3.77 4.93
CA GLU A 179 -13.49 -5.20 4.99
C GLU A 179 -13.07 -5.63 6.40
N LYS A 180 -12.22 -4.84 7.08
CA LYS A 180 -11.84 -5.02 8.50
C LYS A 180 -13.09 -5.13 9.37
N ASN A 181 -14.00 -4.18 9.24
CA ASN A 181 -15.21 -4.13 10.07
C ASN A 181 -16.16 -5.30 9.79
N LYS A 182 -16.26 -5.75 8.54
CA LYS A 182 -17.03 -6.95 8.19
C LYS A 182 -16.45 -8.20 8.88
N LEU A 183 -15.12 -8.39 8.83
CA LEU A 183 -14.45 -9.52 9.47
C LEU A 183 -14.58 -9.46 11.00
N ILE A 184 -14.46 -8.28 11.60
CA ILE A 184 -14.69 -8.09 13.05
C ILE A 184 -16.11 -8.53 13.43
N CYS A 185 -17.13 -8.15 12.66
CA CYS A 185 -18.51 -8.56 12.89
C CYS A 185 -18.68 -10.08 12.78
N GLU A 186 -18.09 -10.71 11.77
CA GLU A 186 -18.13 -12.17 11.60
C GLU A 186 -17.44 -12.90 12.75
N MET A 187 -16.27 -12.41 13.20
CA MET A 187 -15.55 -12.95 14.35
C MET A 187 -16.35 -12.82 15.65
N LYS A 188 -16.98 -11.67 15.90
CA LYS A 188 -17.86 -11.46 17.07
C LYS A 188 -19.04 -12.44 17.05
N ARG A 189 -19.67 -12.62 15.89
CA ARG A 189 -20.77 -13.59 15.71
C ARG A 189 -20.30 -15.02 15.97
N LEU A 190 -19.12 -15.39 15.48
CA LEU A 190 -18.54 -16.72 15.69
C LEU A 190 -18.24 -16.97 17.17
N LYS A 191 -17.64 -15.99 17.86
CA LYS A 191 -17.37 -16.06 19.30
C LYS A 191 -18.66 -16.25 20.11
N ALA A 192 -19.72 -15.51 19.77
CA ALA A 192 -21.03 -15.67 20.39
C ALA A 192 -21.62 -17.08 20.16
N HIS A 193 -21.47 -17.62 18.95
CA HIS A 193 -21.92 -18.98 18.63
C HIS A 193 -21.19 -20.04 19.46
N TYR A 194 -19.86 -19.95 19.61
CA TYR A 194 -19.12 -20.89 20.47
C TYR A 194 -19.44 -20.74 21.95
N ALA A 195 -19.62 -19.51 22.45
CA ALA A 195 -20.07 -19.28 23.81
C ALA A 195 -21.44 -19.93 24.07
N SER A 196 -22.33 -19.97 23.07
CA SER A 196 -23.63 -20.63 23.19
C SER A 196 -23.56 -22.16 23.28
N TYR A 197 -22.51 -22.80 22.75
CA TYR A 197 -22.31 -24.25 22.87
C TYR A 197 -21.75 -24.70 24.22
N GLU A 198 -21.02 -23.84 24.90
CA GLU A 198 -20.43 -24.13 26.21
C GLU A 198 -21.45 -24.72 27.22
N PRO A 199 -22.64 -24.13 27.45
CA PRO A 199 -23.63 -24.70 28.36
C PRO A 199 -24.17 -26.05 27.88
N VAL A 200 -24.33 -26.25 26.56
CA VAL A 200 -24.82 -27.52 25.99
C VAL A 200 -23.82 -28.65 26.25
N LEU A 201 -22.53 -28.38 26.06
CA LEU A 201 -21.46 -29.33 26.36
C LEU A 201 -21.36 -29.63 27.86
N LYS A 202 -21.48 -28.61 28.72
CA LYS A 202 -21.51 -28.79 30.18
C LYS A 202 -22.68 -29.69 30.60
N GLN A 203 -23.88 -29.43 30.10
CA GLN A 203 -25.06 -30.25 30.39
C GLN A 203 -24.91 -31.69 29.91
N LEU A 204 -24.30 -31.91 28.74
CA LEU A 204 -24.07 -33.26 28.22
C LEU A 204 -23.07 -34.04 29.09
N SER A 205 -21.99 -33.38 29.52
CA SER A 205 -21.01 -33.96 30.45
C SER A 205 -21.66 -34.32 31.79
N GLU A 206 -22.45 -33.42 32.36
CA GLU A 206 -23.18 -33.65 33.60
C GLU A 206 -24.14 -34.86 33.48
N LYS A 207 -24.92 -34.93 32.39
CA LYS A 207 -25.80 -36.08 32.11
C LYS A 207 -25.03 -37.39 32.00
N TYR A 208 -23.86 -37.37 31.37
CA TYR A 208 -23.00 -38.54 31.25
C TYR A 208 -22.49 -39.01 32.62
N GLN A 209 -21.98 -38.09 33.45
CA GLN A 209 -21.54 -38.42 34.81
C GLN A 209 -22.68 -38.93 35.68
N ASN A 210 -23.85 -38.29 35.63
CA ASN A 210 -25.03 -38.75 36.36
C ASN A 210 -25.47 -40.16 35.95
N SER A 211 -25.48 -40.45 34.63
CA SER A 211 -25.79 -41.78 34.11
C SER A 211 -24.77 -42.82 34.58
N LEU A 212 -23.48 -42.46 34.62
CA LEU A 212 -22.42 -43.32 35.11
C LEU A 212 -22.60 -43.63 36.61
N THR A 213 -22.88 -42.63 37.44
CA THR A 213 -23.15 -42.79 38.87
C THR A 213 -24.40 -43.63 39.13
N GLN A 214 -25.49 -43.37 38.41
CA GLN A 214 -26.72 -44.16 38.51
C GLN A 214 -26.47 -45.64 38.15
N ARG A 215 -25.76 -45.90 37.05
CA ARG A 215 -25.39 -47.27 36.66
C ARG A 215 -24.59 -47.98 37.75
N MET A 216 -23.66 -47.27 38.39
CA MET A 216 -22.87 -47.81 39.50
C MET A 216 -23.76 -48.14 40.71
N LEU A 217 -24.64 -47.23 41.11
CA LEU A 217 -25.60 -47.44 42.21
C LEU A 217 -26.53 -48.63 41.94
N THR A 218 -27.15 -48.69 40.77
CA THR A 218 -28.01 -49.83 40.37
C THR A 218 -27.20 -51.13 40.32
N SER A 219 -25.91 -51.08 40.00
CA SER A 219 -25.08 -52.28 40.06
C SER A 219 -24.87 -52.78 41.48
N LEU A 220 -24.55 -51.87 42.41
CA LEU A 220 -24.39 -52.22 43.82
C LEU A 220 -25.69 -52.76 44.44
N GLU A 221 -26.83 -52.17 44.09
CA GLU A 221 -28.15 -52.67 44.53
C GLU A 221 -28.43 -54.08 44.00
N ARG A 222 -28.10 -54.33 42.72
CA ARG A 222 -28.20 -55.67 42.13
C ARG A 222 -27.28 -56.67 42.83
N ASP A 223 -26.04 -56.30 43.10
CA ASP A 223 -25.06 -57.16 43.76
C ASP A 223 -25.49 -57.48 45.20
N LYS A 224 -26.06 -56.50 45.92
CA LYS A 224 -26.67 -56.71 47.25
C LYS A 224 -27.84 -57.68 47.19
N ALA A 225 -28.75 -57.52 46.22
CA ALA A 225 -29.88 -58.43 46.03
C ALA A 225 -29.44 -59.84 45.65
N LEU A 226 -28.44 -59.97 44.76
CA LEU A 226 -27.83 -61.25 44.40
C LEU A 226 -27.17 -61.90 45.62
N GLY A 227 -26.42 -61.15 46.43
CA GLY A 227 -25.84 -61.66 47.68
C GLY A 227 -26.89 -62.16 48.67
N GLN A 228 -28.04 -61.49 48.78
CA GLN A 228 -29.18 -61.97 49.57
C GLN A 228 -29.77 -63.26 49.00
N VAL A 229 -29.99 -63.34 47.68
CA VAL A 229 -30.51 -64.54 47.02
C VAL A 229 -29.55 -65.72 47.19
N THR A 230 -28.25 -65.53 46.97
CA THR A 230 -27.23 -66.56 47.18
C THR A 230 -27.17 -67.00 48.65
N GLY A 231 -27.26 -66.06 49.61
CA GLY A 231 -27.34 -66.38 51.03
C GLY A 231 -28.58 -67.20 51.40
N LEU A 232 -29.75 -66.84 50.86
CA LEU A 232 -30.98 -67.61 51.02
C LEU A 232 -30.90 -68.99 50.36
N GLN A 233 -30.31 -69.09 49.16
CA GLN A 233 -30.11 -70.36 48.46
C GLN A 233 -29.18 -71.28 49.25
N ALA A 234 -28.07 -70.77 49.77
CA ALA A 234 -27.17 -71.55 50.63
C ALA A 234 -27.86 -71.98 51.93
N ALA A 235 -28.73 -71.15 52.52
CA ALA A 235 -29.52 -71.54 53.68
C ALA A 235 -30.53 -72.66 53.35
N LEU A 236 -31.18 -72.60 52.18
CA LEU A 236 -32.06 -73.68 51.69
C LEU A 236 -31.28 -74.97 51.43
N GLU A 237 -30.14 -74.92 50.75
CA GLU A 237 -29.29 -76.10 50.50
C GLU A 237 -28.74 -76.71 51.80
N ASN A 238 -28.39 -75.91 52.81
CA ASN A 238 -28.02 -76.42 54.14
C ASN A 238 -29.19 -77.11 54.85
N LEU A 239 -30.42 -76.61 54.68
CA LEU A 239 -31.62 -77.24 55.24
C LEU A 239 -31.96 -78.55 54.49
N GLU A 240 -31.79 -78.57 53.16
CA GLU A 240 -32.02 -79.72 52.30
C GLU A 240 -30.94 -80.81 52.45
N SER A 241 -29.67 -80.42 52.66
CA SER A 241 -28.57 -81.32 53.04
C SER A 241 -28.72 -81.88 54.45
N GLY A 242 -29.36 -81.13 55.36
CA GLY A 242 -29.83 -81.64 56.65
C GLY A 242 -30.95 -82.69 56.52
N TYR A 243 -31.75 -82.61 55.45
CA TYR A 243 -32.85 -83.54 55.15
C TYR A 243 -32.38 -84.79 54.38
N THR A 244 -31.32 -84.69 53.57
CA THR A 244 -30.74 -85.79 52.77
C THR A 244 -29.79 -86.72 53.54
N LYS A 245 -30.04 -86.94 54.84
CA LYS A 245 -29.58 -88.16 55.55
C LYS A 245 -30.60 -89.31 55.48
N GLN A 246 -31.73 -89.13 54.81
CA GLN A 246 -32.60 -90.22 54.38
C GLN A 246 -33.10 -89.94 52.97
N ILE A 247 -32.58 -90.71 52.00
CA ILE A 247 -33.14 -91.08 50.67
C ILE A 247 -32.06 -90.99 49.57
N PRO A 248 -31.73 -92.11 48.88
CA PRO A 248 -30.70 -92.17 47.84
C PRO A 248 -31.18 -91.70 46.46
N GLU A 249 -30.17 -91.36 45.65
CA GLU A 249 -30.14 -90.97 44.24
C GLU A 249 -31.09 -91.69 43.27
N THR A 250 -31.51 -90.99 42.22
CA THR A 250 -31.43 -91.55 40.86
C THR A 250 -31.15 -90.46 39.82
N LYS A 251 -30.16 -90.78 38.98
CA LYS A 251 -29.55 -89.98 37.92
C LYS A 251 -30.32 -90.17 36.62
N VAL A 252 -30.56 -89.09 35.87
CA VAL A 252 -30.70 -89.03 34.39
C VAL A 252 -30.39 -87.56 34.07
N GLY A 253 -29.45 -87.14 33.23
CA GLY A 253 -28.79 -87.70 32.06
C GLY A 253 -28.40 -86.47 31.25
N HIS A 254 -27.11 -86.17 31.17
CA HIS A 254 -26.57 -85.12 30.31
C HIS A 254 -26.79 -85.49 28.85
N ASP A 255 -27.22 -84.53 28.04
CA ASP A 255 -26.86 -84.55 26.62
C ASP A 255 -26.58 -83.13 26.10
N CYS A 256 -25.35 -82.95 25.62
CA CYS A 256 -24.78 -81.69 25.18
C CYS A 256 -25.01 -81.54 23.67
N THR A 257 -26.02 -80.79 23.25
CA THR A 257 -26.16 -80.38 21.85
C THR A 257 -25.40 -79.08 21.59
N ARG A 258 -24.37 -79.21 20.74
CA ARG A 258 -23.51 -78.15 20.22
C ARG A 258 -24.37 -76.98 19.70
N LYS A 259 -24.34 -75.84 20.38
CA LYS A 259 -24.99 -74.59 19.96
C LYS A 259 -24.43 -74.18 18.59
N LYS A 260 -25.24 -74.33 17.53
CA LYS A 260 -25.12 -73.49 16.34
C LYS A 260 -25.50 -72.08 16.75
N GLU A 261 -24.65 -71.11 16.46
CA GLU A 261 -24.96 -69.69 16.57
C GLU A 261 -26.23 -69.41 15.75
N PHE A 262 -27.35 -69.26 16.43
CA PHE A 262 -28.54 -68.64 15.84
C PHE A 262 -28.27 -67.14 15.82
N GLU A 263 -27.54 -66.69 14.81
CA GLU A 263 -27.46 -65.26 14.49
C GLU A 263 -28.86 -64.84 14.00
N GLY A 264 -29.58 -64.11 14.83
CA GLY A 264 -30.93 -63.64 14.50
C GLY A 264 -30.90 -62.73 13.26
N PRO A 265 -32.02 -62.61 12.51
CA PRO A 265 -32.07 -61.80 11.28
C PRO A 265 -31.59 -60.35 11.49
N THR A 266 -31.83 -59.77 12.67
CA THR A 266 -31.35 -58.44 13.06
C THR A 266 -29.84 -58.39 13.31
N GLN A 267 -29.26 -59.45 13.85
CA GLN A 267 -27.82 -59.52 14.15
C GLN A 267 -27.00 -59.73 12.87
N LYS A 268 -27.53 -60.52 11.94
CA LYS A 268 -26.98 -60.69 10.58
C LYS A 268 -26.99 -59.36 9.79
N ALA A 269 -28.11 -58.63 9.83
CA ALA A 269 -28.20 -57.31 9.17
C ALA A 269 -27.20 -56.29 9.74
N LEU A 270 -26.95 -56.31 11.06
CA LEU A 270 -25.97 -55.42 11.69
C LEU A 270 -24.53 -55.74 11.25
N ARG A 271 -24.21 -57.02 11.07
CA ARG A 271 -22.91 -57.50 10.60
C ARG A 271 -22.67 -57.11 9.14
N GLU A 272 -23.67 -57.30 8.28
CA GLU A 272 -23.62 -56.91 6.87
C GLU A 272 -23.50 -55.38 6.71
N ALA A 273 -24.22 -54.58 7.50
CA ALA A 273 -24.10 -53.12 7.50
C ALA A 273 -22.72 -52.62 7.95
N ARG A 274 -22.08 -53.32 8.90
CA ARG A 274 -20.69 -53.01 9.32
C ARG A 274 -19.68 -53.31 8.21
N GLN A 275 -19.87 -54.41 7.47
CA GLN A 275 -19.01 -54.74 6.33
C GLN A 275 -19.17 -53.75 5.17
N GLN A 276 -20.40 -53.30 4.88
CA GLN A 276 -20.62 -52.27 3.86
C GLN A 276 -20.03 -50.91 4.25
N LYS A 277 -20.09 -50.51 5.53
CA LYS A 277 -19.39 -49.31 6.01
C LYS A 277 -17.87 -49.40 5.87
N PHE A 278 -17.29 -50.58 6.08
CA PHE A 278 -15.85 -50.78 5.92
C PHE A 278 -15.41 -50.67 4.45
N LEU A 279 -16.24 -51.16 3.52
CA LEU A 279 -15.99 -51.07 2.07
C LEU A 279 -16.18 -49.64 1.53
N VAL A 280 -17.15 -48.88 2.04
CA VAL A 280 -17.37 -47.46 1.67
C VAL A 280 -16.23 -46.57 2.17
N VAL A 281 -15.70 -46.82 3.38
CA VAL A 281 -14.54 -46.09 3.92
C VAL A 281 -13.26 -46.42 3.15
N ALA A 282 -13.08 -47.66 2.70
CA ALA A 282 -11.95 -48.04 1.84
C ALA A 282 -12.05 -47.48 0.40
N SER A 283 -13.26 -47.09 -0.04
CA SER A 283 -13.50 -46.51 -1.37
C SER A 283 -13.51 -44.97 -1.38
N SER A 284 -13.55 -44.32 -0.21
CA SER A 284 -13.62 -42.86 -0.07
C SER A 284 -12.37 -42.21 0.52
N SER A 285 -11.21 -42.88 0.45
CA SER A 285 -9.93 -42.18 0.58
C SER A 285 -9.66 -41.38 -0.70
N CYS A 286 -10.36 -40.27 -0.86
CA CYS A 286 -9.93 -39.19 -1.72
C CYS A 286 -8.88 -38.39 -0.95
N ASP A 287 -7.65 -38.41 -1.45
CA ASP A 287 -6.58 -37.49 -1.06
C ASP A 287 -7.07 -36.03 -1.17
N PRO A 288 -6.89 -35.19 -0.14
CA PRO A 288 -7.22 -33.79 -0.22
C PRO A 288 -5.96 -33.00 -0.60
N ASP A 289 -5.46 -33.10 -1.84
CA ASP A 289 -4.37 -32.21 -2.26
C ASP A 289 -4.22 -31.92 -3.76
N GLU A 290 -5.22 -32.22 -4.60
CA GLU A 290 -5.22 -31.74 -5.99
C GLU A 290 -6.63 -31.33 -6.45
N ASP A 291 -7.11 -30.16 -6.02
CA ASP A 291 -8.10 -29.41 -6.82
C ASP A 291 -8.37 -27.94 -6.37
N ALA A 292 -7.49 -27.36 -5.55
CA ALA A 292 -7.63 -25.96 -5.10
C ALA A 292 -6.80 -24.92 -5.88
N GLU A 293 -5.94 -25.31 -6.83
CA GLU A 293 -5.03 -24.36 -7.50
C GLU A 293 -5.48 -23.80 -8.86
N LYS A 294 -6.70 -24.08 -9.34
CA LYS A 294 -7.12 -23.62 -10.70
C LYS A 294 -8.24 -22.60 -10.78
N LYS A 295 -8.73 -22.03 -9.67
CA LYS A 295 -9.83 -21.04 -9.71
C LYS A 295 -9.71 -19.78 -8.85
N MET A 296 -8.53 -19.42 -8.35
CA MET A 296 -8.26 -18.04 -7.90
C MET A 296 -6.88 -17.60 -8.39
N GLY A 297 -6.84 -16.58 -9.24
CA GLY A 297 -5.57 -16.03 -9.75
C GLY A 297 -5.59 -15.52 -11.18
N ARG A 298 -6.66 -14.85 -11.62
CA ARG A 298 -6.63 -14.12 -12.92
C ARG A 298 -7.22 -12.72 -12.88
N ARG A 299 -7.37 -12.09 -11.71
CA ARG A 299 -7.83 -10.68 -11.66
C ARG A 299 -6.87 -9.68 -11.03
N ASP A 300 -5.93 -10.11 -10.18
CA ASP A 300 -5.09 -9.13 -9.46
C ASP A 300 -3.62 -9.04 -9.92
N LEU A 301 -3.20 -9.84 -10.91
CA LEU A 301 -1.82 -9.81 -11.42
C LEU A 301 -1.58 -8.84 -12.58
N LYS A 302 -2.49 -7.88 -12.82
CA LYS A 302 -2.28 -6.79 -13.79
C LYS A 302 -1.88 -5.47 -13.14
N HIS A 303 -2.16 -5.27 -11.85
CA HIS A 303 -1.87 -3.99 -11.18
C HIS A 303 -0.44 -3.90 -10.63
N PHE A 304 0.17 -5.03 -10.22
CA PHE A 304 1.54 -5.04 -9.70
C PHE A 304 2.61 -4.95 -10.80
N LYS A 305 2.29 -5.36 -12.03
CA LYS A 305 3.26 -5.41 -13.15
C LYS A 305 3.45 -4.07 -13.86
N LEU A 306 2.56 -3.10 -13.65
CA LEU A 306 2.74 -1.73 -14.14
C LEU A 306 3.68 -0.89 -13.27
N PHE A 307 3.90 -1.26 -12.00
CA PHE A 307 4.79 -0.52 -11.10
C PHE A 307 6.29 -0.86 -11.33
N GLN A 308 6.61 -2.04 -11.86
CA GLN A 308 8.00 -2.45 -12.12
C GLN A 308 8.59 -1.99 -13.47
N LEU A 309 7.78 -1.45 -14.38
CA LEU A 309 8.27 -1.00 -15.70
C LEU A 309 8.64 0.50 -15.76
N GLY A 310 8.52 1.24 -14.66
CA GLY A 310 8.87 2.66 -14.57
C GLY A 310 10.26 2.99 -14.00
N LEU A 311 11.02 2.01 -13.49
CA LEU A 311 12.27 2.23 -12.75
C LEU A 311 13.53 1.64 -13.42
N LYS A 312 13.59 1.63 -14.76
CA LYS A 312 14.82 1.31 -15.49
C LYS A 312 15.25 2.50 -16.34
N GLY A 313 15.83 3.50 -15.69
CA GLY A 313 16.27 4.70 -16.38
C GLY A 313 17.12 5.66 -15.57
N THR A 314 18.08 5.19 -14.78
CA THR A 314 19.12 6.07 -14.21
C THR A 314 20.48 5.35 -14.14
N THR A 315 21.32 5.67 -15.13
CA THR A 315 22.78 5.77 -15.09
C THR A 315 23.54 5.10 -13.94
N SER A 316 24.20 3.99 -14.25
CA SER A 316 25.32 3.46 -13.48
C SER A 316 26.56 4.33 -13.72
N VAL A 317 26.91 5.20 -12.75
CA VAL A 317 28.21 5.88 -12.72
C VAL A 317 29.23 4.90 -12.15
N ARG A 318 30.05 4.34 -13.03
CA ARG A 318 31.18 3.48 -12.71
C ARG A 318 32.34 4.34 -12.18
N LEU A 319 32.49 4.41 -10.86
CA LEU A 319 33.71 4.93 -10.22
C LEU A 319 34.86 3.94 -10.48
N ARG A 320 35.75 4.32 -11.39
CA ARG A 320 37.01 3.63 -11.65
C ARG A 320 38.05 4.19 -10.69
N ALA A 321 38.32 3.47 -9.60
CA ALA A 321 39.48 3.72 -8.75
C ALA A 321 40.74 3.65 -9.61
N LYS A 322 41.51 4.75 -9.66
CA LYS A 322 42.89 4.75 -10.13
C LYS A 322 43.76 4.64 -8.89
N ASN A 323 44.44 3.50 -8.75
CA ASN A 323 45.64 3.38 -7.92
C ASN A 323 46.69 4.33 -8.49
N TRP A 324 47.19 5.28 -7.70
CA TRP A 324 48.59 5.72 -7.59
C TRP A 324 48.74 6.42 -6.24
#